data_AF-A0A9X1A6V9-F1
#
_entry.id   AF-A0A9X1A6V9-F1
#
_cell.length_a   1.000
_cell.length_b   1.000
_cell.length_c   1.000
_cell.angle_alpha   90.00
_cell.angle_beta   90.00
_cell.angle_gamma   90.00
#
_symmetry.space_group_name_H-M   'P 1'
#
loop_
_entity.id
_entity.type
_entity.pdbx_description
1 polymer ?
#
loop_
_entity_poly.entity_id
_entity_poly.type
_entity_poly.pdbx_seq_one_letter_code
_entity_poly.pdbx_strand_id
1 'polypeptide(L)'
;MIRTWRYTLWVMAGLALLIALFLMSRPAEAQQMCGPEPAVLQDLQKRFGEFVIMRGKTKDADVIVTHSENGQWSILIVRQMVACLVLGGKASEIDKGV
;
A
#
# COMPACT_ATOMS: atom_id res chain seq x y z
N MET A 1 -35.03 -6.22 41.40
CA MET A 1 -34.03 -5.15 41.12
C MET A 1 -32.59 -5.66 40.96
N ILE A 2 -32.18 -6.78 41.59
CA ILE A 2 -30.79 -7.31 41.52
C ILE A 2 -30.44 -8.01 40.19
N ARG A 3 -31.44 -8.54 39.48
CA ARG A 3 -31.25 -9.35 38.27
C ARG A 3 -30.86 -8.52 37.03
N THR A 4 -31.32 -7.29 36.91
CA THR A 4 -31.01 -6.39 35.77
C THR A 4 -29.57 -5.89 35.80
N TRP A 5 -28.98 -5.73 36.99
CA TRP A 5 -27.62 -5.19 37.16
C TRP A 5 -26.51 -6.13 36.67
N ARG A 6 -26.74 -7.45 36.76
CA ARG A 6 -25.80 -8.45 36.22
C ARG A 6 -25.72 -8.35 34.69
N TYR A 7 -26.85 -8.20 34.00
CA TYR A 7 -26.86 -8.11 32.53
C TYR A 7 -26.17 -6.85 32.02
N THR A 8 -26.38 -5.70 32.68
CA THR A 8 -25.69 -4.46 32.31
C THR A 8 -24.18 -4.55 32.48
N LEU A 9 -23.69 -5.24 33.53
CA LEU A 9 -22.26 -5.49 33.70
C LEU A 9 -21.66 -6.35 32.59
N TRP A 10 -22.36 -7.41 32.16
CA TRP A 10 -21.90 -8.26 31.06
C TRP A 10 -21.88 -7.52 29.72
N VAL A 11 -22.88 -6.68 29.45
CA VAL A 11 -22.93 -5.87 28.23
C VAL A 11 -21.79 -4.85 28.21
N MET A 12 -21.53 -4.17 29.33
CA MET A 12 -20.42 -3.22 29.46
C MET A 12 -19.06 -3.90 29.29
N ALA A 13 -18.87 -5.07 29.89
CA ALA A 13 -17.63 -5.84 29.75
C ALA A 13 -17.41 -6.32 28.31
N GLY A 14 -18.47 -6.81 27.65
CA GLY A 14 -18.41 -7.22 26.25
C GLY A 14 -18.10 -6.04 25.30
N LEU A 15 -18.71 -4.89 25.56
CA LEU A 15 -18.45 -3.66 24.78
C LEU A 15 -17.00 -3.18 24.97
N ALA A 16 -16.51 -3.18 26.21
CA ALA A 16 -15.13 -2.80 26.50
C ALA A 16 -14.11 -3.74 25.82
N LEU A 17 -14.39 -5.04 25.80
CA LEU A 17 -13.55 -6.03 25.12
C LEU A 17 -13.52 -5.80 23.60
N LEU A 18 -14.66 -5.51 22.98
CA LEU A 18 -14.74 -5.18 21.55
C LEU A 18 -13.94 -3.93 21.21
N ILE A 19 -14.08 -2.86 22.00
CA ILE A 19 -13.32 -1.62 21.81
C ILE A 19 -11.81 -1.87 21.94
N ALA A 20 -11.38 -2.68 22.91
CA ALA A 20 -9.99 -3.04 23.09
C ALA A 20 -9.42 -3.82 21.88
N LEU A 21 -10.21 -4.73 21.30
CA LEU A 21 -9.80 -5.47 20.10
C LEU A 21 -9.64 -4.54 18.88
N PHE A 22 -10.55 -3.58 18.69
CA PHE A 22 -10.43 -2.58 17.63
C PHE A 22 -9.21 -1.66 17.80
N LEU A 23 -8.87 -1.29 19.04
CA LEU A 23 -7.68 -0.49 19.34
C LEU A 23 -6.37 -1.27 19.13
N MET A 24 -6.40 -2.60 19.22
CA MET A 24 -5.21 -3.46 18.99
C MET A 24 -4.95 -3.76 17.52
N SER A 25 -5.89 -3.45 16.62
CA SER A 25 -5.65 -3.51 15.17
C SER A 25 -4.60 -2.46 14.78
N ARG A 26 -3.33 -2.86 14.76
CA ARG A 26 -2.29 -2.05 14.12
C ARG A 26 -2.59 -2.02 12.62
N PRO A 27 -2.52 -0.86 11.96
CA PRO A 27 -2.56 -0.83 10.51
C PRO A 27 -1.44 -1.72 10.01
N ALA A 28 -1.76 -2.68 9.15
CA ALA A 28 -0.76 -3.39 8.40
C ALA A 28 -0.09 -2.34 7.50
N GLU A 29 1.11 -1.88 7.87
CA GLU A 29 1.90 -1.07 6.97
C GLU A 29 2.11 -1.88 5.69
N ALA A 30 1.50 -1.42 4.60
CA ALA A 30 1.71 -2.01 3.29
C ALA A 30 3.22 -1.96 3.04
N GLN A 31 3.87 -3.13 3.09
CA GLN A 31 5.31 -3.24 2.91
C GLN A 31 5.64 -2.65 1.53
N GLN A 32 6.39 -1.54 1.53
CA GLN A 32 6.88 -0.95 0.30
C GLN A 32 7.74 -1.99 -0.40
N MET A 33 7.32 -2.41 -1.60
CA MET A 33 8.02 -3.43 -2.36
C MET A 33 9.33 -2.83 -2.88
N CYS A 34 10.41 -3.09 -2.15
CA CYS A 34 11.75 -2.64 -2.48
C CYS A 34 12.61 -3.81 -2.93
N GLY A 35 13.46 -3.58 -3.93
CA GLY A 35 14.43 -4.57 -4.39
C GLY A 35 15.45 -3.97 -5.35
N PRO A 36 16.41 -4.77 -5.84
CA PRO A 36 17.32 -4.33 -6.88
C PRO A 36 16.53 -3.82 -8.09
N GLU A 37 16.85 -2.62 -8.57
CA GLU A 37 16.14 -1.99 -9.70
C GLU A 37 15.87 -2.93 -10.89
N PRO A 38 16.86 -3.67 -11.43
CA PRO A 38 16.61 -4.54 -12.59
C PRO A 38 15.66 -5.70 -12.25
N ALA A 39 15.68 -6.19 -11.01
CA ALA A 39 14.78 -7.27 -10.58
C ALA A 39 13.34 -6.76 -10.45
N VAL A 40 13.15 -5.57 -9.88
CA VAL A 40 11.83 -4.95 -9.73
C VAL A 40 11.23 -4.63 -11.10
N LEU A 41 11.99 -4.02 -12.00
CA LEU A 41 11.51 -3.72 -13.35
C LEU A 41 11.17 -4.99 -14.13
N GLN A 42 11.98 -6.04 -14.00
CA GLN A 42 11.66 -7.33 -14.63
C GLN A 42 10.40 -7.97 -14.05
N ASP A 43 10.18 -7.86 -12.73
CA ASP A 43 8.97 -8.38 -12.08
C ASP A 43 7.71 -7.63 -12.54
N LEU A 44 7.78 -6.29 -12.62
CA LEU A 44 6.70 -5.45 -13.14
C LEU A 44 6.38 -5.79 -14.60
N GLN A 45 7.39 -5.97 -15.43
CA GLN A 45 7.21 -6.39 -16.82
C GLN A 45 6.55 -7.77 -16.91
N LYS A 46 7.02 -8.75 -16.14
CA LYS A 46 6.50 -10.12 -16.17
C LYS A 46 5.08 -10.25 -15.63
N ARG A 47 4.75 -9.54 -14.55
CA ARG A 47 3.44 -9.66 -13.87
C ARG A 47 2.38 -8.75 -14.46
N PHE A 48 2.75 -7.53 -14.83
CA PHE A 48 1.79 -6.49 -15.20
C PHE A 48 1.95 -6.00 -16.65
N GLY A 49 2.97 -6.49 -17.37
CA GLY A 49 3.27 -6.01 -18.72
C GLY A 49 3.76 -4.56 -18.72
N GLU A 50 4.25 -4.07 -17.57
CA GLU A 50 4.69 -2.69 -17.41
C GLU A 50 6.08 -2.47 -18.01
N PHE A 51 6.25 -1.33 -18.66
CA PHE A 51 7.52 -0.86 -19.22
C PHE A 51 7.78 0.59 -18.81
N VAL A 52 9.05 1.00 -18.83
CA VAL A 52 9.45 2.35 -18.41
C VAL A 52 9.00 3.36 -19.47
N ILE A 53 8.22 4.36 -19.04
CA ILE A 53 7.79 5.48 -19.87
C ILE A 53 8.53 6.78 -19.54
N MET A 54 9.02 6.91 -18.31
CA MET A 54 9.74 8.11 -17.87
C MET A 54 10.79 7.75 -16.82
N ARG A 55 11.94 8.42 -16.89
CA ARG A 55 12.95 8.42 -15.83
C ARG A 55 13.33 9.86 -15.51
N GLY A 56 13.09 10.27 -14.27
CA GLY A 56 13.52 11.53 -13.71
C GLY A 56 14.71 11.33 -12.78
N LYS A 57 15.54 12.37 -12.61
CA LYS A 57 16.61 12.39 -11.61
C LYS A 57 16.40 13.56 -10.67
N THR A 58 16.60 13.33 -9.39
CA THR A 58 16.65 14.37 -8.36
C THR A 58 18.03 14.38 -7.72
N LYS A 59 18.28 15.30 -6.78
CA LYS A 59 19.57 15.37 -6.07
C LYS A 59 19.88 14.08 -5.29
N ASP A 60 18.85 13.39 -4.80
CA ASP A 60 18.99 12.31 -3.81
C ASP A 60 18.46 10.95 -4.28
N ALA A 61 17.72 10.91 -5.40
CA ALA A 61 17.12 9.69 -5.93
C ALA A 61 16.75 9.81 -7.42
N ASP A 62 16.69 8.67 -8.11
CA ASP A 62 16.09 8.58 -9.44
C ASP A 62 14.61 8.18 -9.30
N VAL A 63 13.74 8.71 -10.15
CA VAL A 63 12.32 8.38 -10.20
C VAL A 63 12.05 7.67 -11.51
N ILE A 64 11.41 6.51 -11.47
CA ILE A 64 11.04 5.74 -12.65
C ILE A 64 9.53 5.58 -12.67
N VAL A 65 8.91 5.93 -13.80
CA VAL A 65 7.49 5.71 -14.03
C VAL A 65 7.34 4.61 -15.06
N THR A 66 6.55 3.60 -14.72
CA THR A 66 6.21 2.48 -15.58
C THR A 66 4.73 2.49 -15.92
N HIS A 67 4.40 1.97 -17.09
CA HIS A 67 3.03 1.86 -17.58
C HIS A 67 2.89 0.60 -18.43
N SER A 68 1.71 -0.01 -18.44
CA SER A 68 1.36 -1.12 -19.33
C SER A 68 0.23 -0.73 -20.28
N GLU A 69 0.13 -1.39 -21.43
CA GLU A 69 -0.99 -1.18 -22.36
C GLU A 69 -2.36 -1.48 -21.74
N ASN A 70 -2.38 -2.29 -20.69
CA ASN A 70 -3.59 -2.63 -19.93
C ASN A 70 -3.96 -1.55 -18.88
N GLY A 71 -3.25 -0.42 -18.88
CA GLY A 71 -3.51 0.72 -17.99
C GLY A 71 -2.98 0.55 -16.57
N GLN A 72 -2.12 -0.44 -16.30
CA GLN A 72 -1.41 -0.52 -15.02
C GLN A 72 -0.26 0.47 -15.04
N TRP A 73 0.06 1.05 -13.90
CA TRP A 73 1.18 1.98 -13.77
C TRP A 73 1.81 1.85 -12.40
N SER A 74 3.11 2.12 -12.33
CA SER A 74 3.87 2.20 -11.09
C SER A 74 4.84 3.37 -11.09
N ILE A 75 5.10 3.90 -9.91
CA ILE A 75 6.11 4.92 -9.63
C ILE A 75 7.10 4.33 -8.65
N LEU A 76 8.35 4.27 -9.10
CA LEU A 76 9.48 3.75 -8.35
C LEU A 76 10.40 4.91 -7.95
N ILE A 77 10.91 4.86 -6.72
CA ILE A 77 12.03 5.68 -6.29
C ILE A 77 13.25 4.79 -6.18
N VAL A 78 14.33 5.17 -6.85
CA VAL A 78 15.60 4.44 -6.86
C VAL A 78 16.63 5.20 -6.04
N ARG A 79 17.17 4.54 -5.02
CA ARG A 79 18.32 5.02 -4.22
C ARG A 79 19.36 3.92 -4.17
N GLN A 80 20.60 4.24 -4.50
CA GLN A 80 21.73 3.28 -4.40
C GLN A 80 21.43 1.93 -5.10
N MET A 81 20.84 1.97 -6.30
CA MET A 81 20.45 0.78 -7.10
C MET A 81 19.28 -0.05 -6.53
N VAL A 82 18.62 0.42 -5.47
CA VAL A 82 17.41 -0.19 -4.91
C VAL A 82 16.20 0.62 -5.38
N ALA A 83 15.29 -0.02 -6.11
CA ALA A 83 14.00 0.55 -6.50
C ALA A 83 12.94 0.16 -5.48
N CYS A 84 12.22 1.15 -4.97
CA CYS A 84 11.07 0.97 -4.09
C CYS A 84 9.81 1.45 -4.80
N LEU A 85 8.78 0.60 -4.82
CA LEU A 85 7.44 0.98 -5.29
C LEU A 85 6.78 1.91 -4.26
N VAL A 86 6.55 3.14 -4.68
CA VAL A 86 5.97 4.19 -3.82
C VAL A 86 4.50 4.42 -4.14
N LEU A 87 4.15 4.30 -5.42
CA LEU A 87 2.78 4.43 -5.90
C LEU A 87 2.55 3.45 -7.04
N GLY A 88 1.33 2.97 -7.18
CA GLY A 88 0.91 2.16 -8.31
C GLY A 88 -0.60 2.03 -8.35
N GLY A 89 -1.15 1.73 -9.52
CA GLY A 89 -2.58 1.67 -9.70
C GLY A 89 -3.00 1.30 -11.12
N LYS A 90 -4.29 1.49 -11.39
CA LYS A 90 -4.91 1.25 -12.70
C LYS A 90 -5.42 2.56 -13.30
N ALA A 91 -5.55 2.62 -14.62
CA ALA A 91 -5.99 3.79 -15.38
C ALA A 91 -7.27 4.42 -14.79
N SER A 92 -8.22 3.58 -14.35
CA SER A 92 -9.48 4.04 -13.74
C SER A 92 -9.33 4.88 -12.46
N GLU A 93 -8.18 4.84 -11.80
CA GLU A 93 -7.91 5.59 -10.55
C GLU A 93 -7.24 6.95 -10.82
N ILE A 94 -6.45 7.08 -11.90
CA ILE A 94 -5.85 8.36 -12.30
C ILE A 94 -6.82 9.18 -13.17
N ASP A 95 -7.61 8.53 -14.03
CA ASP A 95 -8.56 9.21 -14.92
C ASP A 95 -9.69 9.93 -14.17
N LYS A 96 -9.93 9.56 -12.91
CA LYS A 96 -10.99 10.14 -12.07
C LYS A 96 -10.55 11.35 -11.25
N GLY A 97 -9.26 11.68 -11.24
CA GLY A 97 -8.69 12.71 -10.37
C GLY A 97 -8.72 12.30 -8.90
N VAL A 98 -7.63 12.56 -8.20
CA VAL A 98 -7.58 12.52 -6.73
C VAL A 98 -8.38 13.68 -6.15
#